data_AF-A0A1F5BTQ0-F1
#
_entry.id   AF-A0A1F5BTQ0-F1
#
_cell.length_a   1.000
_cell.length_b   1.000
_cell.length_c   1.000
_cell.angle_alpha   90.00
_cell.angle_beta   90.00
_cell.angle_gamma   90.00
#
_symmetry.space_group_name_H-M   'P 1'
#
loop_
_entity.id
_entity.type
_entity.pdbx_description
1 polymer ?
#
loop_
_entity_poly.entity_id
_entity_poly.type
_entity_poly.pdbx_seq_one_letter_code
_entity_poly.pdbx_strand_id
1 'polypeptide(L)'
;MQNINDTINDFETFNFPLFSDIVYIVGIQKEEKFIPFYVGQSSRHLGRMGDYISAQFNAPTDFKVGEAVKYIQQKGFLAVVKFKTTNSRQENERRYTMEVRGMGYELLNDLPGFRASISNLEDERKKVQEFIRHKVLSRI
;
A
#
# COMPACT_ATOMS: atom_id res chain seq x y z
N MET A 1 -36.06 17.60 21.08
CA MET A 1 -35.48 16.60 20.17
C MET A 1 -34.17 17.17 19.66
N GLN A 2 -33.08 16.43 19.80
CA GLN A 2 -31.77 16.89 19.32
C GLN A 2 -31.78 16.80 17.79
N ASN A 3 -31.33 17.87 17.12
CA ASN A 3 -31.31 17.93 15.66
C ASN A 3 -30.24 16.96 15.14
N ILE A 4 -30.65 16.01 14.30
CA ILE A 4 -29.74 15.00 13.74
C ILE A 4 -28.61 15.64 12.93
N ASN A 5 -28.86 16.81 12.32
CA ASN A 5 -27.85 17.53 11.55
C ASN A 5 -26.69 17.99 12.43
N ASP A 6 -26.96 18.44 13.65
CA ASP A 6 -25.91 18.85 14.59
C ASP A 6 -25.07 17.65 15.05
N THR A 7 -25.65 16.45 15.03
CA THR A 7 -24.94 15.21 15.39
C THR A 7 -24.06 14.69 14.25
N ILE A 8 -24.49 14.81 13.00
CA ILE A 8 -23.75 14.27 11.84
C ILE A 8 -22.69 15.22 11.28
N ASN A 9 -22.73 16.51 11.61
CA ASN A 9 -21.78 17.50 11.10
C ASN A 9 -20.32 17.25 11.55
N ASP A 10 -20.12 16.50 12.64
CA ASP A 10 -18.79 16.11 13.13
C ASP A 10 -18.21 14.88 12.39
N PHE A 11 -18.97 14.25 11.49
CA PHE A 11 -18.56 13.05 10.77
C PHE A 11 -17.93 13.41 9.42
N GLU A 12 -16.80 12.78 9.10
CA GLU A 12 -16.27 12.83 7.74
C GLU A 12 -17.14 12.00 6.79
N THR A 13 -17.49 12.59 5.65
CA THR A 13 -18.28 11.90 4.62
C THR A 13 -17.36 11.01 3.78
N PHE A 14 -17.59 9.70 3.83
CA PHE A 14 -16.96 8.74 2.94
C PHE A 14 -17.93 8.29 1.83
N ASN A 15 -17.64 8.64 0.57
CA ASN A 15 -18.43 8.20 -0.56
C ASN A 15 -18.04 6.78 -0.99
N PHE A 16 -19.02 5.88 -1.09
CA PHE A 16 -18.78 4.56 -1.65
C PHE A 16 -18.35 4.66 -3.13
N PRO A 17 -17.32 3.91 -3.53
CA PRO A 17 -16.83 3.96 -4.90
C PRO A 17 -17.83 3.32 -5.87
N LEU A 18 -18.04 3.99 -7.01
CA LEU A 18 -18.91 3.49 -8.10
C LEU A 18 -18.26 2.36 -8.91
N PHE A 19 -16.93 2.29 -8.90
CA PHE A 19 -16.15 1.30 -9.63
C PHE A 19 -15.29 0.52 -8.65
N SER A 20 -15.21 -0.80 -8.81
CA SER A 20 -14.45 -1.68 -7.92
C SER A 20 -12.97 -1.77 -8.27
N ASP A 21 -12.65 -1.53 -9.54
CA ASP A 21 -11.33 -1.78 -10.09
C ASP A 21 -10.43 -0.56 -9.95
N ILE A 22 -9.31 -0.76 -9.26
CA ILE A 22 -8.32 0.27 -8.98
C ILE A 22 -6.91 -0.20 -9.31
N VAL A 23 -6.07 0.77 -9.62
CA VAL A 23 -4.61 0.67 -9.53
C VAL A 23 -4.13 1.66 -8.48
N TYR A 24 -3.12 1.29 -7.72
CA TYR A 24 -2.60 2.10 -6.63
C TYR A 24 -1.10 1.95 -6.48
N ILE A 25 -0.51 2.97 -5.86
CA ILE A 25 0.90 3.02 -5.51
C ILE A 25 0.98 3.33 -4.01
N VAL A 26 1.73 2.52 -3.28
CA VAL A 26 2.03 2.75 -1.86
C VAL A 26 3.42 3.36 -1.76
N GLY A 27 3.56 4.36 -0.91
CA GLY A 27 4.80 5.11 -0.76
C GLY A 27 4.89 5.87 0.55
N ILE A 28 6.00 6.55 0.75
CA ILE A 28 6.21 7.49 1.85
C ILE A 28 5.89 8.89 1.35
N GLN A 29 5.04 9.61 2.08
CA GLN A 29 4.84 11.04 1.89
C GLN A 29 5.76 11.79 2.85
N LYS A 30 6.68 12.58 2.30
CA LYS A 30 7.53 13.50 3.06
C LYS A 30 7.54 14.83 2.34
N GLU A 31 7.04 15.87 3.02
CA GLU A 31 6.85 17.21 2.43
C GLU A 31 6.07 17.08 1.10
N GLU A 32 6.60 17.61 0.00
CA GLU A 32 6.00 17.54 -1.33
C GLU A 32 6.41 16.29 -2.13
N LYS A 33 7.27 15.43 -1.56
CA LYS A 33 7.80 14.25 -2.25
C LYS A 33 7.02 12.99 -1.86
N PHE A 34 6.73 12.18 -2.88
CA PHE A 34 6.17 10.86 -2.74
C PHE A 34 7.21 9.83 -3.20
N ILE A 35 7.66 8.96 -2.29
CA ILE A 35 8.66 7.93 -2.55
C ILE A 35 7.95 6.59 -2.66
N PRO A 36 7.70 6.08 -3.88
CA PRO A 36 6.96 4.83 -4.07
C PRO A 36 7.80 3.62 -3.69
N PHE A 37 7.16 2.61 -3.12
CA PHE A 37 7.81 1.32 -2.83
C PHE A 37 6.96 0.11 -3.19
N TYR A 38 5.71 0.28 -3.62
CA TYR A 38 4.88 -0.82 -4.11
C TYR A 38 3.84 -0.31 -5.10
N VAL A 39 3.59 -1.08 -6.16
CA VAL A 39 2.49 -0.86 -7.11
C VAL A 39 1.58 -2.07 -7.05
N GLY A 40 0.27 -1.85 -6.99
CA GLY A 40 -0.69 -2.95 -7.01
C GLY A 40 -1.99 -2.57 -7.67
N GLN A 41 -2.85 -3.57 -7.83
CA GLN A 41 -4.22 -3.41 -8.29
C GLN A 41 -5.19 -4.19 -7.42
N SER A 42 -6.46 -3.87 -7.54
CA SER A 42 -7.53 -4.61 -6.90
C SER A 42 -8.84 -4.46 -7.65
N SER A 43 -9.70 -5.49 -7.58
CA SER A 43 -11.13 -5.40 -7.91
C SER A 43 -12.02 -5.24 -6.69
N ARG A 44 -11.44 -4.94 -5.52
CA ARG A 44 -12.15 -4.76 -4.25
C ARG A 44 -12.06 -3.32 -3.75
N HIS A 45 -11.61 -2.38 -4.58
CA HIS A 45 -11.37 -0.97 -4.24
C HIS A 45 -10.72 -0.81 -2.85
N LEU A 46 -11.44 -0.23 -1.88
CA LEU A 46 -10.97 -0.02 -0.51
C LEU A 46 -10.85 -1.29 0.33
N GLY A 47 -11.57 -2.36 -0.02
CA GLY A 47 -11.49 -3.64 0.70
C GLY A 47 -10.05 -4.15 0.77
N ARG A 48 -9.25 -3.88 -0.28
CA ARG A 48 -7.83 -4.22 -0.32
C ARG A 48 -6.98 -3.42 0.67
N MET A 49 -7.33 -2.16 0.91
CA MET A 49 -6.64 -1.33 1.88
C MET A 49 -6.93 -1.80 3.30
N GLY A 50 -8.16 -2.26 3.55
CA GLY A 50 -8.51 -2.96 4.79
C GLY A 50 -7.65 -4.20 5.03
N ASP A 51 -7.37 -5.00 4.00
CA ASP A 51 -6.49 -6.17 4.12
C ASP A 51 -5.07 -5.76 4.57
N TYR A 52 -4.53 -4.65 4.03
CA TYR A 52 -3.22 -4.12 4.44
C TYR A 52 -3.20 -3.57 5.87
N ILE A 53 -4.24 -2.83 6.26
CA ILE A 53 -4.36 -2.25 7.61
C ILE A 53 -4.48 -3.35 8.66
N SER A 54 -5.33 -4.35 8.38
CA SER A 54 -5.53 -5.47 9.28
C SER A 54 -4.30 -6.39 9.36
N ALA A 55 -3.42 -6.34 8.35
CA ALA A 55 -2.28 -7.21 8.16
C ALA A 55 -2.63 -8.69 8.38
N GLN A 56 -3.87 -9.10 8.06
CA GLN A 56 -4.27 -10.50 8.20
C GLN A 56 -3.57 -11.31 7.12
N PHE A 57 -2.52 -12.02 7.54
CA PHE A 57 -1.46 -12.62 6.74
C PHE A 57 -1.88 -13.82 5.87
N ASN A 58 -3.08 -13.80 5.28
CA ASN A 58 -3.57 -14.88 4.44
C ASN A 58 -2.94 -14.88 3.03
N ALA A 59 -2.36 -13.76 2.60
CA ALA A 59 -1.63 -13.65 1.34
C ALA A 59 -0.22 -13.05 1.54
N PRO A 60 0.81 -13.57 0.85
CA PRO A 60 2.19 -13.08 0.97
C PRO A 60 2.36 -11.60 0.63
N THR A 61 1.58 -11.09 -0.32
CA THR A 61 1.59 -9.67 -0.70
C THR A 61 1.12 -8.78 0.45
N ASP A 62 0.11 -9.22 1.19
CA ASP A 62 -0.54 -8.48 2.28
C ASP A 62 0.42 -8.38 3.45
N PHE A 63 1.13 -9.48 3.73
CA PHE A 63 2.24 -9.50 4.67
C PHE A 63 3.32 -8.48 4.29
N LYS A 64 3.82 -8.49 3.05
CA LYS A 64 4.93 -7.61 2.64
C LYS A 64 4.56 -6.13 2.74
N VAL A 65 3.41 -5.76 2.16
CA VAL A 65 2.97 -4.36 2.16
C VAL A 65 2.60 -3.91 3.58
N GLY A 66 1.88 -4.73 4.33
CA GLY A 66 1.52 -4.43 5.72
C GLY A 66 2.74 -4.28 6.63
N GLU A 67 3.72 -5.17 6.50
CA GLU A 67 4.96 -5.08 7.27
C GLU A 67 5.79 -3.85 6.90
N ALA A 68 5.87 -3.53 5.60
CA ALA A 68 6.54 -2.32 5.14
C ALA A 68 5.89 -1.06 5.72
N VAL A 69 4.56 -0.95 5.64
CA VAL A 69 3.79 0.16 6.22
C VAL A 69 4.05 0.29 7.72
N LYS A 70 3.95 -0.82 8.46
CA LYS A 70 4.22 -0.86 9.89
C LYS A 70 5.63 -0.38 10.23
N TYR A 71 6.63 -0.91 9.54
CA TYR A 71 8.03 -0.54 9.78
C TYR A 71 8.29 0.94 9.47
N ILE A 72 7.73 1.48 8.38
CA ILE A 72 7.82 2.90 8.02
C ILE A 72 7.21 3.80 9.11
N GLN A 73 6.01 3.45 9.58
CA GLN A 73 5.33 4.19 10.64
C GLN A 73 6.12 4.16 11.96
N GLN A 74 6.71 3.01 12.31
CA GLN A 74 7.61 2.88 13.47
C GLN A 74 8.87 3.75 13.37
N LYS A 75 9.28 4.15 12.17
CA LYS A 75 10.37 5.10 11.94
C LYS A 75 9.92 6.56 11.90
N GLY A 76 8.64 6.84 12.18
CA GLY A 76 8.08 8.18 12.24
C GLY A 76 7.72 8.76 10.88
N PHE A 77 7.63 7.93 9.83
CA PHE A 77 7.26 8.39 8.48
C PHE A 77 5.80 8.08 8.15
N LEU A 78 5.22 8.93 7.30
CA LEU A 78 3.85 8.76 6.84
C LEU A 78 3.81 7.83 5.61
N ALA A 79 3.33 6.61 5.82
CA ALA A 79 2.98 5.70 4.72
C ALA A 79 1.61 6.08 4.14
N VAL A 80 1.54 6.30 2.83
CA VAL A 80 0.31 6.67 2.12
C VAL A 80 0.07 5.78 0.91
N VAL A 81 -1.19 5.69 0.50
CA VAL A 81 -1.60 5.08 -0.76
C VAL A 81 -2.23 6.13 -1.67
N LYS A 82 -1.77 6.17 -2.92
CA LYS A 82 -2.40 6.95 -4.00
C LYS A 82 -3.05 5.97 -4.96
N PHE A 83 -4.33 6.16 -5.29
CA PHE A 83 -5.06 5.24 -6.16
C PHE A 83 -5.89 6.00 -7.19
N LYS A 84 -6.28 5.29 -8.25
CA LYS A 84 -7.32 5.73 -9.20
C LYS A 84 -8.15 4.55 -9.66
N THR A 85 -9.39 4.80 -10.05
CA THR A 85 -10.26 3.81 -10.70
C THR A 85 -9.79 3.53 -12.13
N THR A 86 -10.08 2.33 -12.63
CA THR A 86 -9.71 1.93 -13.98
C THR A 86 -10.52 0.72 -14.47
N ASN A 87 -10.72 0.63 -15.80
CA ASN A 87 -11.29 -0.56 -16.44
C ASN A 87 -10.21 -1.57 -16.90
N SER A 88 -8.92 -1.21 -16.79
CA SER A 88 -7.79 -2.01 -17.27
C SER A 88 -6.74 -2.17 -16.17
N ARG A 89 -7.11 -2.75 -15.03
CA ARG A 89 -6.29 -2.77 -13.82
C ARG A 89 -4.93 -3.48 -13.99
N GLN A 90 -4.90 -4.59 -14.72
CA GLN A 90 -3.67 -5.37 -14.97
C GLN A 90 -2.69 -4.61 -15.88
N GLU A 91 -3.20 -4.01 -16.96
CA GLU A 91 -2.40 -3.19 -17.87
C GLU A 91 -1.84 -1.97 -17.16
N ASN A 92 -2.67 -1.30 -16.35
CA ASN A 92 -2.23 -0.14 -15.56
C ASN A 92 -1.19 -0.52 -14.51
N GLU A 93 -1.37 -1.61 -13.76
CA GLU A 93 -0.37 -2.10 -12.80
C GLU A 93 0.98 -2.32 -13.51
N ARG A 94 0.97 -3.02 -14.65
CA ARG A 94 2.19 -3.26 -15.43
C ARG A 94 2.82 -1.95 -15.89
N ARG A 95 2.05 -1.02 -16.45
CA ARG A 95 2.53 0.28 -16.90
C ARG A 95 3.18 1.06 -15.75
N TYR A 96 2.46 1.25 -14.64
CA TYR A 96 2.95 2.03 -13.51
C TYR A 96 4.14 1.38 -12.81
N THR A 97 4.21 0.04 -12.79
CA THR A 97 5.40 -0.67 -12.32
C THR A 97 6.61 -0.32 -13.17
N MET A 98 6.48 -0.30 -14.50
CA MET A 98 7.58 0.07 -15.41
C MET A 98 7.96 1.54 -15.29
N GLU A 99 6.98 2.45 -15.23
CA GLU A 99 7.22 3.89 -15.08
C GLU A 99 7.99 4.22 -13.78
N VAL A 100 7.53 3.68 -12.65
CA VAL A 100 8.17 3.90 -11.35
C VAL A 100 9.60 3.34 -11.34
N ARG A 101 9.83 2.18 -11.95
CA ARG A 101 11.19 1.64 -12.15
C ARG A 101 12.04 2.51 -13.06
N GLY A 102 11.47 3.05 -14.13
CA GLY A 102 12.14 3.97 -15.04
C GLY A 102 12.61 5.26 -14.35
N MET A 103 11.94 5.66 -13.26
CA MET A 103 12.36 6.76 -12.39
C MET A 103 13.46 6.37 -11.38
N GLY A 104 13.93 5.11 -11.41
CA GLY A 104 15.02 4.61 -10.57
C GLY A 104 14.60 4.13 -9.19
N TYR A 105 13.30 3.90 -8.95
CA TYR A 105 12.81 3.30 -7.71
C TYR A 105 12.78 1.78 -7.78
N GLU A 106 13.17 1.15 -6.67
CA GLU A 106 13.00 -0.30 -6.47
C GLU A 106 11.65 -0.55 -5.78
N LEU A 107 10.97 -1.63 -6.14
CA LEU A 107 9.62 -1.94 -5.65
C LEU A 107 9.59 -3.26 -4.88
N LEU A 108 8.75 -3.35 -3.85
CA LEU A 108 8.47 -4.59 -3.13
C LEU A 108 7.92 -5.69 -4.04
N ASN A 109 7.33 -5.32 -5.19
CA ASN A 109 6.95 -6.24 -6.26
C ASN A 109 8.12 -7.14 -6.72
N ASP A 110 9.36 -6.67 -6.57
CA ASP A 110 10.58 -7.38 -6.96
C ASP A 110 11.07 -8.38 -5.90
N LEU A 111 10.60 -8.28 -4.65
CA LEU A 111 10.94 -9.28 -3.65
C LEU A 111 10.29 -10.62 -4.01
N PRO A 112 11.05 -11.74 -4.04
CA PRO A 112 10.51 -13.06 -4.33
C PRO A 112 9.29 -13.38 -3.47
N GLY A 113 8.24 -13.91 -4.09
CA GLY A 113 7.09 -14.44 -3.36
C GLY A 113 7.51 -15.53 -2.37
N PHE A 114 6.79 -15.65 -1.27
CA PHE A 114 7.01 -16.71 -0.29
C PHE A 114 5.68 -17.45 -0.02
N ARG A 115 5.75 -18.66 0.54
CA ARG A 115 4.56 -19.44 0.88
C ARG A 115 4.36 -19.37 2.38
N ALA A 116 3.36 -18.62 2.84
CA ALA A 116 3.09 -18.40 4.26
C ALA A 116 2.95 -19.70 5.08
N SER A 117 2.54 -20.81 4.45
CA SER A 117 2.39 -22.12 5.10
C SER A 117 3.71 -22.84 5.41
N ILE A 118 4.82 -22.46 4.78
CA ILE A 118 6.12 -23.15 4.92
C ILE A 118 7.30 -22.19 5.16
N SER A 119 7.09 -20.89 4.98
CA SER A 119 8.12 -19.87 5.18
C SER A 119 8.17 -19.43 6.63
N ASN A 120 9.38 -19.15 7.12
CA ASN A 120 9.57 -18.49 8.40
C ASN A 120 9.17 -17.01 8.26
N LEU A 121 8.04 -16.62 8.86
CA LEU A 121 7.52 -15.26 8.78
C LEU A 121 8.49 -14.21 9.34
N GLU A 122 9.35 -14.57 10.29
CA GLU A 122 10.33 -13.63 10.83
C GLU A 122 11.47 -13.34 9.84
N ASP A 123 11.87 -14.31 9.04
CA ASP A 123 12.86 -14.09 7.99
C ASP A 123 12.26 -13.25 6.85
N GLU A 124 11.01 -13.49 6.48
CA GLU A 124 10.29 -12.64 5.52
C GLU A 124 10.10 -11.22 6.04
N ARG A 125 9.82 -11.06 7.33
CA ARG A 125 9.76 -9.75 8.00
C ARG A 125 11.08 -9.00 7.83
N LYS A 126 12.21 -9.65 8.17
CA LYS A 126 13.55 -9.05 8.05
C LYS A 126 13.85 -8.62 6.62
N LYS A 127 13.55 -9.47 5.62
CA LYS A 127 13.73 -9.13 4.20
C LYS A 127 12.98 -7.86 3.79
N VAL A 128 11.71 -7.75 4.20
CA VAL A 128 10.90 -6.56 3.93
C VAL A 128 11.48 -5.33 4.62
N GLN A 129 11.84 -5.43 5.90
CA GLN A 129 12.41 -4.31 6.65
C GLN A 129 13.77 -3.86 6.09
N GLU A 130 14.62 -4.79 5.67
CA GLU A 130 15.91 -4.51 5.02
C GLU A 130 15.69 -3.81 3.68
N PHE A 131 14.76 -4.29 2.86
CA PHE A 131 14.39 -3.62 1.62
C PHE A 131 13.95 -2.17 1.90
N ILE A 132 13.03 -1.96 2.83
CA ILE A 132 12.58 -0.59 3.16
C ILE A 132 13.73 0.26 3.68
N ARG A 133 14.54 -0.26 4.60
CA ARG A 133 15.69 0.46 5.18
C ARG A 133 16.68 0.93 4.11
N HIS A 134 17.07 0.03 3.20
CA HIS A 134 18.18 0.29 2.29
C HIS A 134 17.75 0.87 0.95
N LYS A 135 16.53 0.60 0.49
CA LYS A 135 16.05 0.98 -0.85
C LYS A 135 15.06 2.14 -0.86
N VAL A 136 14.29 2.30 0.22
CA VAL A 136 13.24 3.31 0.32
C VAL A 136 13.67 4.46 1.22
N LEU A 137 14.06 4.17 2.47
CA LEU A 137 14.44 5.21 3.44
C LEU A 137 15.77 5.89 3.09
N SER A 138 16.62 5.29 2.25
CA SER A 138 17.84 5.93 1.74
C SER A 138 17.56 7.06 0.72
N ARG A 139 16.32 7.20 0.27
CA ARG A 139 15.86 8.23 -0.69
C ARG A 139 15.21 9.44 -0.03
N ILE A 140 15.08 9.42 1.30
CA ILE A 140 14.44 10.44 2.15
C ILE A 140 15.42 11.54 2.49
#